data_AF-A0A1J5MZM3-F1
#
_entry.id   AF-A0A1J5MZM3-F1
#
_cell.length_a   1.000
_cell.length_b   1.000
_cell.length_c   1.000
_cell.angle_alpha   90.00
_cell.angle_beta   90.00
_cell.angle_gamma   90.00
#
_symmetry.space_group_name_H-M   'P 1'
#
loop_
_entity.id
_entity.type
_entity.pdbx_description
1 polymer ?
#
loop_
_entity_poly.entity_id
_entity_poly.type
_entity_poly.pdbx_seq_one_letter_code
_entity_poly.pdbx_strand_id
1 'polypeptide(L)'
;MADSTYTSGSINFTGLGNGTDFNTLIDGLVDVERGRVTRLENWKASWELKNEQFQELNTQLLSLKTSLEGMDSLNEFMTKGVASSNTNLLMATADAEALESTHTVVINQLATNDILITNSGASSLDSIIASSDTSFTFSYGGESFTINDIHAGTTLNDFVDLINNHPDSRGIIQASTIFDGTSYHLQLAGKGLGADNQLVISNAGSLAFGAGGFVETQNAQNSQIRVDGFPASNASWIERGSNSIDDIISGITLDLKEASPGSVVSLTVTTDTDAIMDNVTSFVEAVNTIRAQIIALTKVDDTKGGTSTGGNSLTDSTETKGSILTGNYGIDIISQNLKNITANIGVGFTVWDPDTLSGDKYSALSQLGIMTDAEQGSPTYGLLTIDYDKLDEALQDDPTAVAELLSLEPTGVSRTTDFTFNSLIEGTTMPGDYDIEVVSDGTQIVSATINGEEAAVSGWEITGLSGDALGMAIRLNNTTAGTYNGKVAVKTGKATEMINELTELTKPYNKFTYEGGPLAVLQNNYGDIMKSIDDKIAFEETRIEKLERNLRLKYSRLDTLLGQYQLKQGQLEAALAQLE
;
A
#
# COMPACT_ATOMS: atom_id res chain seq x y z
N MET A 1 34.07 -22.02 20.11
CA MET A 1 35.16 -23.00 20.21
C MET A 1 36.31 -22.38 21.00
N ALA A 2 36.53 -22.85 22.22
CA ALA A 2 37.79 -22.75 22.94
C ALA A 2 37.83 -23.99 23.83
N ASP A 3 38.63 -24.94 23.39
CA ASP A 3 38.86 -26.25 23.98
C ASP A 3 39.62 -26.08 25.31
N SER A 4 39.03 -26.50 26.42
CA SER A 4 39.72 -26.59 27.71
C SER A 4 39.78 -28.04 28.15
N THR A 5 40.70 -28.78 27.53
CA THR A 5 41.29 -30.01 28.06
C THR A 5 41.83 -29.79 29.46
N TYR A 6 41.08 -30.22 30.46
CA TYR A 6 41.63 -30.71 31.73
C TYR A 6 41.15 -32.14 31.95
N THR A 7 41.94 -33.05 31.39
CA THR A 7 41.96 -34.45 31.81
C THR A 7 42.44 -34.52 33.26
N SER A 8 41.54 -34.86 34.16
CA SER A 8 41.90 -35.71 35.30
C SER A 8 40.96 -36.89 35.21
N GLY A 9 41.51 -38.04 34.84
CA GLY A 9 40.73 -39.26 34.69
C GLY A 9 40.01 -39.58 36.00
N SER A 10 38.68 -39.43 35.99
CA SER A 10 37.86 -40.07 37.00
C SER A 10 37.95 -41.57 36.74
N ILE A 11 38.76 -42.26 37.53
CA ILE A 11 38.76 -43.72 37.56
C ILE A 11 37.39 -44.13 38.10
N ASN A 12 36.47 -44.50 37.20
CA ASN A 12 35.20 -45.10 37.55
C ASN A 12 35.45 -46.55 37.94
N PHE A 13 35.67 -46.81 39.23
CA PHE A 13 35.50 -48.15 39.77
C PHE A 13 33.99 -48.38 39.91
N THR A 14 33.42 -49.08 38.94
CA THR A 14 32.02 -49.52 38.94
C THR A 14 32.00 -51.01 39.27
N GLY A 15 31.19 -51.41 40.24
CA GLY A 15 30.83 -52.82 40.43
C GLY A 15 31.79 -53.64 41.27
N LEU A 16 32.43 -53.05 42.29
CA LEU A 16 33.10 -53.82 43.34
C LEU A 16 32.18 -53.96 44.56
N GLY A 17 31.13 -54.79 44.44
CA GLY A 17 30.79 -55.67 45.57
C GLY A 17 29.39 -55.67 46.18
N ASN A 18 28.44 -54.78 45.89
CA ASN A 18 27.16 -54.76 46.66
C ASN A 18 25.83 -54.70 45.89
N GLY A 19 25.83 -54.88 44.57
CA GLY A 19 24.59 -55.04 43.77
C GLY A 19 23.61 -53.85 43.76
N THR A 20 24.00 -52.68 44.28
CA THR A 20 23.15 -51.48 44.31
C THR A 20 23.44 -50.61 43.10
N ASP A 21 22.43 -50.37 42.25
CA ASP A 21 22.58 -49.54 41.05
C ASP A 21 22.39 -48.04 41.39
N PHE A 22 23.47 -47.39 41.82
CA PHE A 22 23.43 -45.97 42.12
C PHE A 22 23.26 -45.08 40.88
N ASN A 23 23.51 -45.58 39.66
CA ASN A 23 23.30 -44.77 38.45
C ASN A 23 21.81 -44.55 38.23
N THR A 24 21.00 -45.60 38.29
CA THR A 24 19.53 -45.48 38.15
C THR A 24 18.91 -44.56 39.20
N LEU A 25 19.44 -44.55 40.43
CA LEU A 25 19.00 -43.63 41.48
C LEU A 25 19.39 -42.17 41.18
N ILE A 26 20.61 -41.94 40.69
CA ILE A 26 21.09 -40.60 40.33
C ILE A 26 20.28 -40.07 39.15
N ASP A 27 20.07 -40.88 38.12
CA ASP A 27 19.31 -40.51 36.92
C ASP A 27 17.86 -40.18 37.31
N GLY A 28 17.22 -41.01 38.14
CA GLY A 28 15.88 -40.73 38.65
C GLY A 28 15.78 -39.44 39.48
N LEU A 29 16.80 -39.10 40.27
CA LEU A 29 16.86 -37.83 41.01
C LEU A 29 17.06 -36.62 40.09
N VAL A 30 17.91 -36.76 39.06
CA VAL A 30 18.14 -35.74 38.04
C VAL A 30 16.87 -35.50 37.22
N ASP A 31 16.15 -36.56 36.85
CA ASP A 31 14.90 -36.48 36.08
C ASP A 31 13.81 -35.74 36.85
N VAL A 32 13.69 -35.96 38.16
CA VAL A 32 12.74 -35.20 39.01
C VAL A 32 13.08 -33.70 39.01
N GLU A 33 14.36 -33.35 39.09
CA GLU A 33 14.81 -31.95 39.05
C GLU A 33 14.63 -31.32 37.66
N ARG A 34 14.78 -32.10 36.57
CA ARG A 34 14.49 -31.68 35.18
C ARG A 34 13.03 -31.25 34.98
N GLY A 35 12.09 -31.70 35.82
CA GLY A 35 10.70 -31.25 35.76
C GLY A 35 10.54 -29.71 35.86
N ARG A 36 11.50 -29.00 36.50
CA ARG A 36 11.51 -27.53 36.52
C ARG A 36 11.86 -26.93 35.16
N VAL A 37 12.82 -27.52 34.46
CA VAL A 37 13.22 -27.12 33.11
C VAL A 37 12.06 -27.36 32.16
N THR A 38 11.44 -28.54 32.19
CA THR A 38 10.27 -28.85 31.35
C THR A 38 9.12 -27.86 31.56
N ARG A 39 8.89 -27.39 32.79
CA ARG A 39 7.88 -26.34 33.04
C ARG A 39 8.26 -25.00 32.39
N LEU A 40 9.53 -24.62 32.43
CA LEU A 40 10.01 -23.40 31.79
C LEU A 40 9.97 -23.52 30.26
N GLU A 41 10.34 -24.66 29.70
CA GLU A 41 10.22 -24.96 28.27
C GLU A 41 8.77 -24.87 27.80
N ASN A 42 7.84 -25.49 28.52
CA ASN A 42 6.41 -25.39 28.22
C ASN A 42 5.90 -23.95 28.32
N TRP A 43 6.41 -23.17 29.29
CA TRP A 43 6.06 -21.76 29.41
C TRP A 43 6.62 -20.95 28.25
N LYS A 44 7.86 -21.20 27.83
CA LYS A 44 8.46 -20.58 26.64
C LYS A 44 7.66 -20.89 25.38
N ALA A 45 7.33 -22.16 25.15
CA ALA A 45 6.52 -22.59 24.01
C ALA A 45 5.17 -21.86 23.95
N SER A 46 4.56 -21.56 25.11
CA SER A 46 3.32 -20.77 25.15
C SER A 46 3.51 -19.31 24.70
N TRP A 47 4.67 -18.70 24.97
CA TRP A 47 5.00 -17.34 24.52
C TRP A 47 5.43 -17.32 23.05
N GLU A 48 6.17 -18.34 22.59
CA GLU A 48 6.53 -18.50 21.18
C GLU A 48 5.27 -18.57 20.31
N LEU A 49 4.30 -19.40 20.69
CA LEU A 49 3.05 -19.53 19.94
C LEU A 49 2.23 -18.23 19.97
N LYS A 50 2.20 -17.49 21.09
CA LYS A 50 1.57 -16.15 21.13
C LYS A 50 2.24 -15.18 20.15
N ASN A 51 3.58 -15.16 20.13
CA ASN A 51 4.34 -14.29 19.24
C ASN A 51 4.12 -14.64 17.77
N GLU A 52 4.06 -15.92 17.42
CA GLU A 52 3.73 -16.41 16.07
C GLU A 52 2.35 -15.92 15.61
N GLN A 53 1.33 -16.09 16.46
CA GLN A 53 -0.03 -15.63 16.14
C GLN A 53 -0.12 -14.10 15.97
N PHE A 54 0.67 -13.33 16.72
CA PHE A 54 0.78 -11.88 16.51
C PHE A 54 1.49 -11.51 15.21
N GLN A 55 2.51 -12.25 14.81
CA GLN A 55 3.19 -12.03 13.53
C GLN A 55 2.26 -12.33 12.35
N GLU A 56 1.47 -13.39 12.47
CA GLU A 56 0.43 -13.74 11.50
C GLU A 56 -0.63 -12.62 11.40
N LEU A 57 -1.18 -12.19 12.55
CA LEU A 57 -2.14 -11.08 12.59
C LEU A 57 -1.55 -9.79 11.99
N ASN A 58 -0.29 -9.45 12.30
CA ASN A 58 0.36 -8.27 11.72
C ASN A 58 0.49 -8.38 10.20
N THR A 59 0.83 -9.55 9.68
CA THR A 59 0.91 -9.80 8.23
C THR A 59 -0.47 -9.62 7.57
N GLN A 60 -1.52 -10.08 8.23
CA GLN A 60 -2.89 -9.96 7.74
C GLN A 60 -3.40 -8.52 7.81
N LEU A 61 -3.08 -7.77 8.87
CA LEU A 61 -3.38 -6.33 8.97
C LEU A 61 -2.67 -5.54 7.87
N LEU A 62 -1.41 -5.86 7.54
CA LEU A 62 -0.69 -5.27 6.42
C LEU A 62 -1.34 -5.64 5.07
N SER A 63 -1.78 -6.89 4.91
CA SER A 63 -2.50 -7.32 3.70
C SER A 63 -3.84 -6.60 3.55
N LEU A 64 -4.57 -6.39 4.64
CA LEU A 64 -5.79 -5.58 4.66
C LEU A 64 -5.46 -4.15 4.24
N LYS A 65 -4.42 -3.56 4.82
CA LYS A 65 -3.96 -2.21 4.48
C LYS A 65 -3.72 -2.08 2.97
N THR A 66 -2.93 -2.98 2.38
CA THR A 66 -2.65 -2.97 0.94
C THR A 66 -3.90 -3.20 0.08
N SER A 67 -4.85 -4.00 0.56
CA SER A 67 -6.14 -4.17 -0.14
C SER A 67 -6.97 -2.88 -0.13
N LEU A 68 -6.93 -2.12 0.98
CA LEU A 68 -7.64 -0.86 1.12
C LEU A 68 -6.96 0.27 0.35
N GLU A 69 -5.63 0.28 0.25
CA GLU A 69 -4.83 1.22 -0.56
C GLU A 69 -5.14 1.11 -2.07
N GLY A 70 -5.81 0.05 -2.53
CA GLY A 70 -6.30 -0.04 -3.91
C GLY A 70 -7.74 0.41 -4.10
N MET A 71 -8.33 1.00 -3.05
CA MET A 71 -9.72 1.45 -2.97
C MET A 71 -9.82 2.74 -2.13
N ASP A 72 -8.74 3.53 -2.01
CA ASP A 72 -8.70 4.67 -1.09
C ASP A 72 -8.97 6.02 -1.79
N SER A 73 -9.17 5.98 -3.10
CA SER A 73 -9.58 7.13 -3.91
C SER A 73 -10.93 6.93 -4.59
N LEU A 74 -11.59 8.05 -4.93
CA LEU A 74 -12.85 8.01 -5.68
C LEU A 74 -12.67 7.37 -7.06
N ASN A 75 -11.53 7.57 -7.72
CA ASN A 75 -11.26 7.00 -9.05
C ASN A 75 -11.10 5.47 -9.03
N GLU A 76 -10.61 4.91 -7.92
CA GLU A 76 -10.50 3.46 -7.73
C GLU A 76 -11.83 2.83 -7.30
N PHE A 77 -12.61 3.57 -6.49
CA PHE A 77 -13.85 3.06 -5.93
C PHE A 77 -15.05 3.25 -6.85
N MET A 78 -15.14 4.39 -7.54
CA MET A 78 -16.23 4.77 -8.41
C MET A 78 -15.87 4.47 -9.87
N THR A 79 -16.51 3.44 -10.43
CA THR A 79 -16.36 3.12 -11.85
C THR A 79 -17.41 3.85 -12.67
N LYS A 80 -16.97 4.55 -13.72
CA LYS A 80 -17.86 5.15 -14.73
C LYS A 80 -17.77 4.37 -16.04
N GLY A 81 -18.93 4.05 -16.60
CA GLY A 81 -19.07 3.52 -17.94
C GLY A 81 -19.20 4.64 -18.97
N VAL A 82 -18.54 4.51 -20.12
CA VAL A 82 -18.76 5.39 -21.27
C VAL A 82 -19.17 4.58 -22.49
N ALA A 83 -20.41 4.78 -22.93
CA ALA A 83 -20.94 4.14 -24.13
C ALA A 83 -20.79 5.06 -25.35
N SER A 84 -20.08 4.59 -26.37
CA SER A 84 -19.94 5.29 -27.67
C SER A 84 -20.90 4.70 -28.69
N SER A 85 -21.61 5.57 -29.41
CA SER A 85 -22.44 5.16 -30.56
C SER A 85 -21.62 4.61 -31.73
N ASN A 86 -20.30 4.89 -31.79
CA ASN A 86 -19.40 4.31 -32.79
C ASN A 86 -17.97 4.18 -32.25
N THR A 87 -17.65 2.98 -31.73
CA THR A 87 -16.35 2.65 -31.13
C THR A 87 -15.19 2.57 -32.13
N ASN A 88 -15.47 2.56 -33.44
CA ASN A 88 -14.44 2.62 -34.48
C ASN A 88 -13.92 4.03 -34.69
N LEU A 89 -14.75 5.05 -34.44
CA LEU A 89 -14.36 6.46 -34.56
C LEU A 89 -13.81 7.01 -33.25
N LEU A 90 -14.47 6.69 -32.14
CA LEU A 90 -14.20 7.29 -30.83
C LEU A 90 -14.45 6.28 -29.71
N MET A 91 -13.44 6.11 -28.86
CA MET A 91 -13.62 5.55 -27.53
C MET A 91 -13.40 6.64 -26.50
N ALA A 92 -13.90 6.43 -25.29
CA ALA A 92 -13.65 7.34 -24.19
C ALA A 92 -13.63 6.54 -22.88
N THR A 93 -12.89 7.07 -21.92
CA THR A 93 -12.88 6.62 -20.53
C THR A 93 -13.28 7.78 -19.64
N ALA A 94 -13.96 7.50 -18.54
CA ALA A 94 -14.37 8.49 -17.57
C ALA A 94 -13.77 8.14 -16.20
N ASP A 95 -13.31 9.16 -15.48
CA ASP A 95 -12.92 9.07 -14.08
C ASP A 95 -14.12 9.38 -13.17
N ALA A 96 -13.91 9.36 -11.85
CA ALA A 96 -14.99 9.56 -10.88
C ALA A 96 -15.60 10.98 -10.90
N GLU A 97 -14.85 11.99 -11.37
CA GLU A 97 -15.33 13.38 -11.46
C GLU A 97 -16.27 13.59 -12.66
N ALA A 98 -16.27 12.66 -13.62
CA ALA A 98 -17.13 12.75 -14.79
C ALA A 98 -18.62 12.75 -14.41
N LEU A 99 -19.31 13.81 -14.84
CA LEU A 99 -20.74 13.97 -14.65
C LEU A 99 -21.52 13.02 -15.57
N GLU A 100 -22.58 12.42 -15.03
CA GLU A 100 -23.51 11.61 -15.83
C GLU A 100 -24.24 12.48 -16.85
N SER A 101 -23.86 12.32 -18.11
CA SER A 101 -24.39 13.14 -19.19
C SER A 101 -24.15 12.48 -20.53
N THR A 102 -24.79 13.04 -21.56
CA THR A 102 -24.55 12.65 -22.95
C THR A 102 -23.83 13.79 -23.66
N HIS A 103 -22.66 13.50 -24.21
CA HIS A 103 -21.88 14.41 -25.04
C HIS A 103 -21.97 14.02 -26.51
N THR A 104 -21.94 15.00 -27.39
CA THR A 104 -21.87 14.80 -28.83
C THR A 104 -20.51 15.24 -29.35
N VAL A 105 -19.81 14.34 -30.04
CA VAL A 105 -18.46 14.58 -30.56
C VAL A 105 -18.43 14.44 -32.07
N VAL A 106 -17.79 15.38 -32.75
CA VAL A 106 -17.53 15.33 -34.19
C VAL A 106 -16.03 15.39 -34.42
N ILE A 107 -15.48 14.42 -35.15
CA ILE A 107 -14.06 14.33 -35.46
C ILE A 107 -13.85 14.71 -36.92
N ASN A 108 -13.22 15.86 -37.15
CA ASN A 108 -12.89 16.33 -38.49
C ASN A 108 -11.55 15.75 -38.99
N GLN A 109 -10.59 15.65 -38.08
CA GLN A 109 -9.22 15.28 -38.41
C GLN A 109 -8.52 14.68 -37.19
N LEU A 110 -7.59 13.76 -37.42
CA LEU A 110 -6.71 13.21 -36.38
C LEU A 110 -5.39 13.97 -36.34
N ALA A 111 -4.75 13.96 -35.17
CA ALA A 111 -3.38 14.38 -35.03
C ALA A 111 -2.47 13.38 -35.75
N THR A 112 -1.58 13.89 -36.59
CA THR A 112 -0.59 13.07 -37.31
C THR A 112 0.82 13.62 -37.07
N ASN A 113 1.82 12.75 -37.17
CA ASN A 113 3.22 13.14 -37.19
C ASN A 113 3.66 13.53 -38.60
N ASP A 114 4.82 14.17 -38.70
CA ASP A 114 5.43 14.51 -39.98
C ASP A 114 6.20 13.32 -40.59
N ILE A 115 6.08 13.09 -41.89
CA ILE A 115 6.83 12.06 -42.64
C ILE A 115 7.37 12.64 -43.94
N LEU A 116 8.70 12.70 -44.01
CA LEU A 116 9.47 13.11 -45.17
C LEU A 116 10.12 11.91 -45.85
N ILE A 117 10.04 11.83 -47.18
CA ILE A 117 10.68 10.78 -47.98
C ILE A 117 11.54 11.42 -49.07
N THR A 118 12.74 10.90 -49.31
CA THR A 118 13.59 11.41 -50.40
C THR A 118 13.00 11.10 -51.78
N ASN A 119 12.96 12.08 -52.67
CA ASN A 119 12.45 11.94 -54.04
C ASN A 119 13.37 11.06 -54.92
N SER A 120 14.67 11.05 -54.64
CA SER A 120 15.63 10.12 -55.22
C SER A 120 16.01 9.03 -54.21
N GLY A 121 16.27 7.83 -54.70
CA GLY A 121 16.72 6.69 -53.90
C GLY A 121 18.14 6.25 -54.24
N ALA A 122 18.74 5.48 -53.34
CA ALA A 122 20.02 4.79 -53.55
C ALA A 122 19.79 3.39 -54.17
N SER A 123 20.77 2.87 -54.91
CA SER A 123 20.63 1.55 -55.57
C SER A 123 20.74 0.36 -54.60
N SER A 124 21.37 0.56 -53.43
CA SER A 124 21.49 -0.41 -52.35
C SER A 124 21.59 0.27 -50.99
N LEU A 125 21.36 -0.47 -49.91
CA LEU A 125 21.58 0.01 -48.54
C LEU A 125 23.05 0.37 -48.26
N ASP A 126 24.00 -0.31 -48.92
CA ASP A 126 25.44 -0.07 -48.81
C ASP A 126 25.94 1.07 -49.72
N SER A 127 25.03 1.73 -50.44
CA SER A 127 25.41 2.85 -51.29
C SER A 127 25.92 4.01 -50.43
N ILE A 128 27.09 4.53 -50.78
CA ILE A 128 27.69 5.69 -50.10
C ILE A 128 26.82 6.91 -50.38
N ILE A 129 26.29 7.53 -49.32
CA ILE A 129 25.47 8.74 -49.43
C ILE A 129 26.22 10.01 -49.01
N ALA A 130 27.32 9.89 -48.27
CA ALA A 130 28.19 11.03 -47.93
C ALA A 130 29.55 10.88 -48.61
N SER A 131 29.83 11.67 -49.65
CA SER A 131 31.13 11.60 -50.37
C SER A 131 32.26 12.36 -49.68
N SER A 132 31.94 13.20 -48.70
CA SER A 132 32.87 13.96 -47.86
C SER A 132 32.28 14.14 -46.46
N ASP A 133 33.11 14.51 -45.49
CA ASP A 133 32.62 14.91 -44.16
C ASP A 133 31.60 16.04 -44.30
N THR A 134 30.49 15.92 -43.58
CA THR A 134 29.35 16.82 -43.72
C THR A 134 28.49 16.89 -42.47
N SER A 135 27.50 17.79 -42.49
CA SER A 135 26.53 17.93 -41.42
C SER A 135 25.10 17.88 -41.96
N PHE A 136 24.19 17.46 -41.09
CA PHE A 136 22.75 17.40 -41.36
C PHE A 136 22.02 18.26 -40.32
N THR A 137 21.34 19.29 -40.79
CA THR A 137 20.58 20.23 -39.95
C THR A 137 19.10 20.10 -40.26
N PHE A 138 18.32 19.87 -39.22
CA PHE A 138 16.86 19.83 -39.28
C PHE A 138 16.28 20.64 -38.13
N SER A 139 15.04 21.08 -38.26
CA SER A 139 14.27 21.62 -37.15
C SER A 139 13.08 20.74 -36.82
N TYR A 140 12.76 20.65 -35.55
CA TYR A 140 11.66 19.86 -35.02
C TYR A 140 11.15 20.54 -33.74
N GLY A 141 9.83 20.72 -33.59
CA GLY A 141 9.28 21.39 -32.39
C GLY A 141 9.67 22.87 -32.27
N GLY A 142 10.02 23.52 -33.39
CA GLY A 142 10.54 24.90 -33.40
C GLY A 142 12.01 25.04 -32.99
N GLU A 143 12.70 23.96 -32.62
CA GLU A 143 14.13 23.93 -32.31
C GLU A 143 14.95 23.40 -33.48
N SER A 144 16.21 23.86 -33.62
CA SER A 144 17.11 23.40 -34.67
C SER A 144 18.20 22.49 -34.12
N PHE A 145 18.36 21.33 -34.75
CA PHE A 145 19.35 20.31 -34.42
C PHE A 145 20.35 20.18 -35.56
N THR A 146 21.63 20.00 -35.24
CA THR A 146 22.68 19.79 -36.25
C THR A 146 23.57 18.63 -35.86
N ILE A 147 23.60 17.63 -36.73
CA ILE A 147 24.44 16.45 -36.61
C ILE A 147 25.70 16.67 -37.45
N ASN A 148 26.86 16.80 -36.80
CA ASN A 148 28.12 17.14 -37.47
C ASN A 148 29.03 15.93 -37.73
N ASP A 149 28.70 14.77 -37.18
CA ASP A 149 29.57 13.58 -37.19
C ASP A 149 29.28 12.63 -38.36
N ILE A 150 28.98 13.18 -39.54
CA ILE A 150 28.74 12.40 -40.76
C ILE A 150 30.04 12.40 -41.57
N HIS A 151 30.73 11.27 -41.57
CA HIS A 151 32.03 11.12 -42.23
C HIS A 151 31.91 10.73 -43.71
N ALA A 152 32.96 11.01 -44.48
CA ALA A 152 33.09 10.50 -45.83
C ALA A 152 33.00 8.96 -45.86
N GLY A 153 32.17 8.41 -46.76
CA GLY A 153 31.96 6.97 -46.90
C GLY A 153 30.76 6.42 -46.15
N THR A 154 30.02 7.22 -45.36
CA THR A 154 28.77 6.80 -44.72
C THR A 154 27.78 6.26 -45.75
N THR A 155 27.33 5.02 -45.54
CA THR A 155 26.31 4.37 -46.38
C THR A 155 24.90 4.79 -45.98
N LEU A 156 23.88 4.45 -46.80
CA LEU A 156 22.49 4.72 -46.46
C LEU A 156 22.08 4.02 -45.15
N ASN A 157 22.51 2.78 -44.94
CA ASN A 157 22.24 2.06 -43.69
C ASN A 157 22.93 2.72 -42.49
N ASP A 158 24.21 3.07 -42.64
CA ASP A 158 24.97 3.74 -41.57
C ASP A 158 24.33 5.08 -41.18
N PHE A 159 23.78 5.81 -42.16
CA PHE A 159 23.10 7.08 -41.90
C PHE A 159 21.78 6.88 -41.13
N VAL A 160 21.00 5.86 -41.48
CA VAL A 160 19.79 5.51 -40.73
C VAL A 160 20.13 5.16 -39.28
N ASP A 161 21.15 4.33 -39.07
CA ASP A 161 21.61 3.96 -37.75
C ASP A 161 22.16 5.17 -36.97
N LEU A 162 22.85 6.08 -37.65
CA LEU A 162 23.36 7.32 -37.08
C LEU A 162 22.21 8.21 -36.60
N ILE A 163 21.19 8.47 -37.43
CA ILE A 163 20.02 9.27 -37.04
C ILE A 163 19.26 8.62 -35.88
N ASN A 164 19.07 7.29 -35.89
CA ASN A 164 18.31 6.61 -34.86
C ASN A 164 19.05 6.54 -33.50
N ASN A 165 20.38 6.62 -33.49
CA ASN A 165 21.18 6.49 -32.27
C ASN A 165 21.79 7.81 -31.76
N HIS A 166 21.84 8.86 -32.59
CA HIS A 166 22.44 10.13 -32.22
C HIS A 166 21.67 10.83 -31.08
N PRO A 167 22.35 11.41 -30.08
CA PRO A 167 21.70 12.04 -28.92
C PRO A 167 20.64 13.09 -29.28
N ASP A 168 20.92 13.90 -30.30
CA ASP A 168 20.05 15.01 -30.72
C ASP A 168 18.84 14.59 -31.57
N SER A 169 18.77 13.33 -32.05
CA SER A 169 17.70 12.87 -32.95
C SER A 169 16.93 11.66 -32.44
N ARG A 170 17.55 10.77 -31.67
CA ARG A 170 16.94 9.50 -31.20
C ARG A 170 15.63 9.66 -30.43
N GLY A 171 15.43 10.81 -29.78
CA GLY A 171 14.22 11.12 -29.02
C GLY A 171 13.09 11.75 -29.82
N ILE A 172 13.38 12.30 -31.01
CA ILE A 172 12.47 13.22 -31.71
C ILE A 172 12.12 12.78 -33.13
N ILE A 173 13.03 12.10 -33.83
CA ILE A 173 12.82 11.58 -35.19
C ILE A 173 13.23 10.12 -35.29
N GLN A 174 12.71 9.43 -36.30
CA GLN A 174 13.06 8.08 -36.66
C GLN A 174 13.39 8.02 -38.15
N ALA A 175 14.55 7.46 -38.47
CA ALA A 175 14.96 7.18 -39.84
C ALA A 175 14.66 5.73 -40.21
N SER A 176 14.22 5.52 -41.46
CA SER A 176 14.03 4.20 -42.06
C SER A 176 14.27 4.27 -43.57
N THR A 177 14.26 3.11 -44.23
CA THR A 177 14.31 3.05 -45.69
C THR A 177 13.04 2.41 -46.26
N ILE A 178 12.59 2.91 -47.42
CA ILE A 178 11.52 2.32 -48.22
C ILE A 178 12.11 1.86 -49.55
N PHE A 179 11.87 0.60 -49.92
CA PHE A 179 12.26 0.08 -51.23
C PHE A 179 11.06 0.15 -52.20
N ASP A 180 11.20 0.88 -53.29
CA ASP A 180 10.13 1.06 -54.30
C ASP A 180 10.11 -0.05 -55.37
N GLY A 181 10.99 -1.05 -55.25
CA GLY A 181 11.19 -2.11 -56.25
C GLY A 181 12.44 -1.93 -57.12
N THR A 182 13.02 -0.72 -57.14
CA THR A 182 14.22 -0.36 -57.93
C THR A 182 15.28 0.35 -57.10
N SER A 183 14.89 1.18 -56.13
CA SER A 183 15.77 2.02 -55.31
C SER A 183 15.27 2.13 -53.86
N TYR A 184 16.21 2.41 -52.95
CA TYR A 184 15.96 2.63 -51.53
C TYR A 184 15.86 4.12 -51.24
N HIS A 185 14.68 4.56 -50.80
CA HIS A 185 14.41 5.92 -50.37
C HIS A 185 14.61 6.06 -48.87
N LEU A 186 15.18 7.17 -48.42
CA LEU A 186 15.28 7.49 -47.01
C LEU A 186 13.96 8.12 -46.56
N GLN A 187 13.38 7.57 -45.49
CA GLN A 187 12.23 8.12 -44.79
C GLN A 187 12.69 8.67 -43.44
N LEU A 188 12.25 9.87 -43.12
CA LEU A 188 12.38 10.49 -41.79
C LEU A 188 10.97 10.77 -41.26
N ALA A 189 10.65 10.23 -40.10
CA ALA A 189 9.38 10.46 -39.43
C ALA A 189 9.59 11.15 -38.08
N GLY A 190 8.79 12.16 -37.77
CA GLY A 190 8.70 12.73 -36.43
C GLY A 190 8.08 11.72 -35.46
N LYS A 191 8.52 11.71 -34.20
CA LYS A 191 7.94 10.83 -33.17
C LYS A 191 6.71 11.41 -32.49
N GLY A 192 6.57 12.73 -32.50
CA GLY A 192 5.44 13.46 -31.93
C GLY A 192 4.34 13.70 -32.96
N LEU A 193 3.09 13.69 -32.49
CA LEU A 193 1.92 14.11 -33.24
C LEU A 193 1.69 15.62 -33.07
N GLY A 194 0.86 16.23 -33.91
CA GLY A 194 0.47 17.63 -33.74
C GLY A 194 1.28 18.59 -34.60
N ALA A 195 0.68 19.74 -34.92
CA ALA A 195 1.22 20.73 -35.85
C ALA A 195 2.55 21.37 -35.38
N ASP A 196 2.78 21.43 -34.06
CA ASP A 196 4.01 21.97 -33.48
C ASP A 196 5.23 21.07 -33.78
N ASN A 197 5.00 19.77 -34.04
CA ASN A 197 6.03 18.76 -34.30
C ASN A 197 6.38 18.64 -35.79
N GLN A 198 6.40 19.77 -36.50
CA GLN A 198 6.80 19.81 -37.91
C GLN A 198 8.30 19.57 -38.06
N LEU A 199 8.67 18.69 -38.99
CA LEU A 199 10.04 18.35 -39.33
C LEU A 199 10.45 19.12 -40.59
N VAL A 200 11.45 19.98 -40.48
CA VAL A 200 11.95 20.74 -41.64
C VAL A 200 13.44 20.51 -41.80
N ILE A 201 13.84 20.00 -42.97
CA ILE A 201 15.26 19.82 -43.29
C ILE A 201 15.83 21.14 -43.77
N SER A 202 16.69 21.75 -42.96
CA SER A 202 17.30 23.04 -43.26
C SER A 202 18.58 22.90 -44.06
N ASN A 203 19.35 21.84 -43.82
CA ASN A 203 20.59 21.57 -44.52
C ASN A 203 20.87 20.06 -44.58
N ALA A 204 21.17 19.55 -45.78
CA ALA A 204 21.58 18.17 -45.98
C ALA A 204 23.08 18.03 -46.38
N GLY A 205 23.82 19.13 -46.33
CA GLY A 205 25.25 19.15 -46.60
C GLY A 205 25.62 18.58 -47.97
N SER A 206 26.60 17.68 -47.97
CA SER A 206 27.10 16.95 -49.14
C SER A 206 26.53 15.53 -49.23
N LEU A 207 25.37 15.29 -48.61
CA LEU A 207 24.64 14.04 -48.78
C LEU A 207 24.16 13.89 -50.24
N ALA A 208 23.94 12.65 -50.68
CA ALA A 208 23.39 12.33 -51.99
C ALA A 208 21.98 12.89 -52.22
N PHE A 209 21.31 13.30 -51.13
CA PHE A 209 20.01 13.94 -51.13
C PHE A 209 20.17 15.39 -50.65
N GLY A 210 19.69 16.37 -51.42
CA GLY A 210 19.64 17.76 -50.98
C GLY A 210 18.48 18.01 -50.01
N ALA A 211 18.49 19.14 -49.29
CA ALA A 211 17.40 19.53 -48.40
C ALA A 211 16.03 19.62 -49.13
N GLY A 212 16.02 20.15 -50.37
CA GLY A 212 14.83 20.16 -51.22
C GLY A 212 14.51 18.81 -51.90
N GLY A 213 15.29 17.77 -51.62
CA GLY A 213 15.06 16.41 -52.09
C GLY A 213 14.10 15.61 -51.21
N PHE A 214 13.72 16.14 -50.04
CA PHE A 214 12.73 15.53 -49.15
C PHE A 214 11.33 16.02 -49.53
N VAL A 215 10.41 15.07 -49.72
CA VAL A 215 9.00 15.31 -50.00
C VAL A 215 8.20 14.97 -48.76
N GLU A 216 7.40 15.93 -48.31
CA GLU A 216 6.43 15.72 -47.23
C GLU A 216 5.29 14.85 -47.76
N THR A 217 5.17 13.65 -47.20
CA THR A 217 4.13 12.66 -47.56
C THR A 217 3.01 12.60 -46.55
N GLN A 218 3.27 13.04 -45.32
CA GLN A 218 2.29 13.20 -44.27
C GLN A 218 2.69 14.42 -43.45
N ASN A 219 1.81 15.41 -43.35
CA ASN A 219 2.09 16.62 -42.57
C ASN A 219 1.81 16.38 -41.08
N ALA A 220 2.65 16.95 -40.21
CA ALA A 220 2.34 17.10 -38.81
C ALA A 220 1.15 18.05 -38.62
N GLN A 221 0.08 17.57 -38.01
CA GLN A 221 -1.13 18.38 -37.81
C GLN A 221 -1.84 17.99 -36.51
N ASN A 222 -2.61 18.92 -35.97
CA ASN A 222 -3.44 18.70 -34.79
C ASN A 222 -4.68 17.89 -35.12
N SER A 223 -5.21 17.18 -34.12
CA SER A 223 -6.57 16.67 -34.15
C SER A 223 -7.55 17.84 -34.09
N GLN A 224 -8.69 17.68 -34.75
CA GLN A 224 -9.73 18.69 -34.82
C GLN A 224 -11.07 18.08 -34.45
N ILE A 225 -11.63 18.54 -33.33
CA ILE A 225 -12.90 18.03 -32.84
C ILE A 225 -13.88 19.15 -32.47
N ARG A 226 -15.15 18.77 -32.34
CA ARG A 226 -16.18 19.56 -31.65
C ARG A 226 -16.83 18.71 -30.59
N VAL A 227 -17.16 19.32 -29.47
CA VAL A 227 -17.90 18.71 -28.37
C VAL A 227 -19.12 19.57 -28.10
N ASP A 228 -20.31 18.96 -28.06
CA ASP A 228 -21.59 19.61 -27.77
C ASP A 228 -21.89 20.83 -28.65
N GLY A 229 -21.43 20.74 -29.91
CA GLY A 229 -21.56 21.80 -30.90
C GLY A 229 -20.63 23.00 -30.68
N PHE A 230 -19.72 22.96 -29.70
CA PHE A 230 -18.68 23.97 -29.52
C PHE A 230 -17.39 23.57 -30.28
N PRO A 231 -16.77 24.49 -31.04
CA PRO A 231 -17.21 25.86 -31.33
C PRO A 231 -18.38 25.87 -32.32
N ALA A 232 -19.32 26.80 -32.16
CA ALA A 232 -20.57 26.86 -32.96
C ALA A 232 -20.36 27.20 -34.45
N SER A 233 -19.21 27.77 -34.81
CA SER A 233 -18.88 28.07 -36.19
C SER A 233 -18.42 26.81 -36.93
N ASN A 234 -18.98 26.57 -38.12
CA ASN A 234 -18.56 25.47 -38.99
C ASN A 234 -17.09 25.55 -39.45
N ALA A 235 -16.44 26.70 -39.32
CA ALA A 235 -15.04 26.90 -39.67
C ALA A 235 -14.07 26.77 -38.47
N SER A 236 -14.57 26.60 -37.25
CA SER A 236 -13.77 26.56 -36.03
C SER A 236 -13.79 25.18 -35.38
N TRP A 237 -12.66 24.76 -34.83
CA TRP A 237 -12.47 23.45 -34.22
C TRP A 237 -11.68 23.59 -32.91
N ILE A 238 -11.88 22.66 -31.98
CA ILE A 238 -10.96 22.47 -30.86
C ILE A 238 -9.77 21.68 -31.41
N GLU A 239 -8.57 22.20 -31.20
CA GLU A 239 -7.34 21.57 -31.70
C GLU A 239 -6.50 21.01 -30.57
N ARG A 240 -5.95 19.81 -30.77
CA ARG A 240 -4.99 19.19 -29.85
C ARG A 240 -3.85 18.52 -30.61
N GLY A 241 -2.66 18.52 -30.03
CA GLY A 241 -1.50 17.84 -30.61
C GLY A 241 -1.56 16.31 -30.50
N SER A 242 -2.62 15.74 -29.92
CA SER A 242 -2.77 14.31 -29.62
C SER A 242 -4.14 13.79 -30.06
N ASN A 243 -4.23 12.47 -30.23
CA ASN A 243 -5.49 11.74 -30.42
C ASN A 243 -6.06 11.19 -29.11
N SER A 244 -5.29 11.21 -28.02
CA SER A 244 -5.77 11.01 -26.65
C SER A 244 -5.92 12.39 -26.00
N ILE A 245 -7.14 12.78 -25.64
CA ILE A 245 -7.48 14.12 -25.18
C ILE A 245 -8.25 14.05 -23.86
N ASP A 246 -7.68 14.61 -22.79
CA ASP A 246 -8.17 14.53 -21.41
C ASP A 246 -8.60 15.89 -20.81
N ASP A 247 -8.47 16.98 -21.56
CA ASP A 247 -8.60 18.34 -21.06
C ASP A 247 -9.81 19.12 -21.61
N ILE A 248 -10.67 18.46 -22.40
CA ILE A 248 -11.83 19.11 -23.03
C ILE A 248 -13.09 18.97 -22.18
N ILE A 249 -13.32 17.78 -21.63
CA ILE A 249 -14.46 17.49 -20.76
C ILE A 249 -13.90 17.03 -19.43
N SER A 250 -14.30 17.68 -18.33
CA SER A 250 -13.82 17.32 -16.99
C SER A 250 -14.09 15.84 -16.72
N GLY A 251 -13.03 15.13 -16.36
CA GLY A 251 -13.08 13.72 -16.02
C GLY A 251 -13.25 12.75 -17.19
N ILE A 252 -13.18 13.19 -18.46
CA ILE A 252 -13.30 12.29 -19.62
C ILE A 252 -12.07 12.38 -20.51
N THR A 253 -11.46 11.23 -20.77
CA THR A 253 -10.41 11.07 -21.77
C THR A 253 -10.99 10.49 -23.04
N LEU A 254 -10.87 11.24 -24.14
CA LEU A 254 -11.30 10.88 -25.49
C LEU A 254 -10.14 10.23 -26.27
N ASP A 255 -10.37 9.07 -26.85
CA ASP A 255 -9.43 8.37 -27.74
C ASP A 255 -9.99 8.37 -29.18
N LEU A 256 -9.43 9.25 -30.00
CA LEU A 256 -9.81 9.45 -31.39
C LEU A 256 -9.12 8.41 -32.28
N LYS A 257 -9.91 7.56 -32.94
CA LYS A 257 -9.38 6.47 -33.78
C LYS A 257 -9.44 6.77 -35.27
N GLU A 258 -10.54 7.38 -35.71
CA GLU A 258 -10.79 7.67 -37.12
C GLU A 258 -11.51 9.01 -37.26
N ALA A 259 -11.15 9.76 -38.30
CA ALA A 259 -11.84 11.00 -38.66
C ALA A 259 -13.03 10.70 -39.58
N SER A 260 -14.19 11.24 -39.26
CA SER A 260 -15.39 11.16 -40.10
C SER A 260 -16.10 12.52 -40.11
N PRO A 261 -15.64 13.47 -40.97
CA PRO A 261 -16.20 14.80 -41.04
C PRO A 261 -17.72 14.77 -41.25
N GLY A 262 -18.47 15.42 -40.35
CA GLY A 262 -19.93 15.51 -40.41
C GLY A 262 -20.70 14.36 -39.75
N SER A 263 -20.02 13.31 -39.30
CA SER A 263 -20.63 12.27 -38.45
C SER A 263 -20.61 12.72 -36.99
N VAL A 264 -21.75 12.64 -36.31
CA VAL A 264 -21.87 12.93 -34.88
C VAL A 264 -21.83 11.60 -34.12
N VAL A 265 -20.89 11.48 -33.20
CA VAL A 265 -20.79 10.36 -32.26
C VAL A 265 -21.35 10.82 -30.92
N SER A 266 -22.38 10.16 -30.41
CA SER A 266 -22.82 10.35 -29.02
C SER A 266 -21.98 9.49 -28.07
N LEU A 267 -21.53 10.09 -26.98
CA LEU A 267 -20.94 9.46 -25.80
C LEU A 267 -21.91 9.59 -24.64
N THR A 268 -22.26 8.49 -23.98
CA THR A 268 -23.11 8.50 -22.78
C THR A 268 -22.28 8.04 -21.60
N VAL A 269 -22.17 8.89 -20.59
CA VAL A 269 -21.47 8.60 -19.32
C VAL A 269 -22.51 8.16 -18.30
N THR A 270 -22.29 7.01 -17.68
CA THR A 270 -23.14 6.43 -16.63
C THR A 270 -22.28 5.94 -15.48
N THR A 271 -22.77 6.05 -14.25
CA THR A 271 -22.12 5.36 -13.13
C THR A 271 -22.42 3.86 -13.18
N ASP A 272 -21.40 3.04 -13.00
CA ASP A 272 -21.54 1.59 -12.86
C ASP A 272 -21.81 1.25 -11.40
N THR A 273 -23.09 1.21 -11.01
CA THR A 273 -23.50 0.92 -9.63
C THR A 273 -23.20 -0.52 -9.20
N ASP A 274 -23.15 -1.45 -10.14
CA ASP A 274 -22.81 -2.85 -9.88
C ASP A 274 -21.33 -2.96 -9.48
N ALA A 275 -20.44 -2.28 -10.20
CA ALA A 275 -19.02 -2.21 -9.84
C ALA A 275 -18.80 -1.56 -8.46
N ILE A 276 -19.55 -0.51 -8.12
CA ILE A 276 -19.48 0.10 -6.78
C ILE A 276 -19.97 -0.88 -5.71
N MET A 277 -21.07 -1.60 -5.94
CA MET A 277 -21.57 -2.64 -5.03
C MET A 277 -20.52 -3.74 -4.76
N ASP A 278 -19.82 -4.19 -5.80
CA ASP A 278 -18.73 -5.16 -5.69
C ASP A 278 -17.55 -4.62 -4.87
N ASN A 279 -17.19 -3.35 -5.05
CA ASN A 279 -16.16 -2.67 -4.26
C ASN A 279 -16.55 -2.54 -2.78
N VAL A 280 -17.81 -2.16 -2.49
CA VAL A 280 -18.35 -2.13 -1.10
C VAL A 280 -18.28 -3.52 -0.48
N THR A 281 -18.69 -4.55 -1.22
CA THR A 281 -18.67 -5.94 -0.75
C THR A 281 -17.25 -6.38 -0.44
N SER A 282 -16.30 -6.09 -1.34
CA SER A 282 -14.88 -6.41 -1.18
C SER A 282 -14.27 -5.73 0.06
N PHE A 283 -14.61 -4.46 0.31
CA PHE A 283 -14.23 -3.74 1.53
C PHE A 283 -14.73 -4.48 2.78
N VAL A 284 -16.01 -4.84 2.82
CA VAL A 284 -16.62 -5.53 3.96
C VAL A 284 -16.00 -6.91 4.19
N GLU A 285 -15.75 -7.68 3.13
CA GLU A 285 -15.10 -9.00 3.20
C GLU A 285 -13.67 -8.92 3.72
N ALA A 286 -12.89 -7.94 3.25
CA ALA A 286 -11.53 -7.72 3.72
C ALA A 286 -11.50 -7.40 5.23
N VAL A 287 -12.38 -6.51 5.69
CA VAL A 287 -12.52 -6.19 7.12
C VAL A 287 -12.99 -7.40 7.93
N ASN A 288 -13.95 -8.16 7.40
CA ASN A 288 -14.48 -9.35 8.05
C ASN A 288 -13.45 -10.47 8.22
N THR A 289 -12.52 -10.60 7.27
CA THR A 289 -11.43 -11.57 7.37
C THR A 289 -10.59 -11.34 8.63
N ILE A 290 -10.17 -10.09 8.86
CA ILE A 290 -9.41 -9.71 10.07
C ILE A 290 -10.25 -9.87 11.33
N ARG A 291 -11.52 -9.43 11.31
CA ARG A 291 -12.41 -9.58 12.46
C ARG A 291 -12.62 -11.03 12.85
N ALA A 292 -12.84 -11.92 11.88
CA ALA A 292 -13.02 -13.34 12.12
C ALA A 292 -11.78 -13.97 12.78
N GLN A 293 -10.59 -13.54 12.36
CA GLN A 293 -9.32 -13.99 12.97
C GLN A 293 -9.15 -13.47 14.39
N ILE A 294 -9.42 -12.19 14.63
CA ILE A 294 -9.41 -11.60 15.97
C ILE A 294 -10.38 -12.36 16.89
N ILE A 295 -11.60 -12.64 16.42
CA ILE A 295 -12.59 -13.42 17.17
C ILE A 295 -12.07 -14.83 17.44
N ALA A 296 -11.47 -15.52 16.46
CA ALA A 296 -10.90 -16.86 16.66
C ALA A 296 -9.75 -16.88 17.68
N LEU A 297 -8.90 -15.86 17.68
CA LEU A 297 -7.75 -15.72 18.60
C LEU A 297 -8.17 -15.35 20.02
N THR A 298 -9.34 -14.73 20.19
CA THR A 298 -9.89 -14.29 21.49
C THR A 298 -11.05 -15.14 21.99
N LYS A 299 -11.51 -16.10 21.17
CA LYS A 299 -12.67 -16.94 21.50
C LYS A 299 -12.45 -17.68 22.81
N VAL A 300 -13.47 -17.62 23.64
CA VAL A 300 -13.60 -18.45 24.84
C VAL A 300 -14.43 -19.67 24.45
N ASP A 301 -13.82 -20.87 24.53
CA ASP A 301 -14.53 -22.12 24.22
C ASP A 301 -15.11 -22.70 25.52
N ASP A 302 -16.42 -22.57 25.67
CA ASP A 302 -17.18 -23.13 26.80
C ASP A 302 -17.41 -24.65 26.66
N THR A 303 -16.94 -25.28 25.57
CA THR A 303 -17.27 -26.68 25.23
C THR A 303 -16.08 -27.62 25.05
N LYS A 304 -14.82 -27.15 25.09
CA LYS A 304 -13.64 -28.03 25.00
C LYS A 304 -13.24 -28.64 26.34
N GLY A 305 -13.93 -29.73 26.69
CA GLY A 305 -13.42 -30.74 27.60
C GLY A 305 -12.03 -31.20 27.16
N GLY A 306 -11.05 -31.08 28.05
CA GLY A 306 -9.65 -31.30 27.72
C GLY A 306 -9.35 -32.73 27.28
N THR A 307 -8.66 -32.90 26.15
CA THR A 307 -7.71 -34.00 26.02
C THR A 307 -6.52 -33.67 26.90
N SER A 308 -6.62 -34.02 28.18
CA SER A 308 -5.47 -34.11 29.07
C SER A 308 -4.57 -35.24 28.57
N THR A 309 -3.49 -34.89 27.88
CA THR A 309 -2.33 -35.80 27.76
C THR A 309 -1.47 -35.58 29.00
N GLY A 310 -1.89 -36.18 30.12
CA GLY A 310 -1.18 -36.06 31.39
C GLY A 310 -2.03 -36.59 32.54
N GLY A 311 -1.84 -37.87 32.87
CA GLY A 311 -2.60 -38.54 33.90
C GLY A 311 -2.53 -37.84 35.26
N ASN A 312 -3.66 -37.27 35.69
CA ASN A 312 -4.33 -37.58 36.95
C ASN A 312 -5.70 -36.91 36.94
N SER A 313 -6.75 -37.71 36.70
CA SER A 313 -8.13 -37.25 36.66
C SER A 313 -8.62 -36.92 38.07
N LEU A 314 -8.95 -35.66 38.31
CA LEU A 314 -9.74 -35.20 39.45
C LEU A 314 -10.86 -34.28 38.93
N THR A 315 -12.05 -34.87 38.80
CA THR A 315 -13.39 -34.27 38.95
C THR A 315 -13.72 -32.97 38.19
N ASP A 316 -14.51 -33.14 37.13
CA ASP A 316 -15.75 -32.39 36.83
C ASP A 316 -15.76 -30.87 37.08
N SER A 317 -14.95 -30.16 36.30
CA SER A 317 -15.18 -28.75 36.02
C SER A 317 -15.24 -28.58 34.51
N THR A 318 -16.33 -27.96 34.03
CA THR A 318 -16.39 -27.35 32.70
C THR A 318 -15.37 -26.23 32.67
N GLU A 319 -14.09 -26.57 32.50
CA GLU A 319 -13.00 -25.62 32.41
C GLU A 319 -13.11 -24.90 31.07
N THR A 320 -13.71 -23.71 31.11
CA THR A 320 -13.69 -22.74 30.03
C THR A 320 -12.25 -22.54 29.56
N LYS A 321 -11.93 -22.99 28.34
CA LYS A 321 -10.60 -22.79 27.75
C LYS A 321 -10.65 -21.56 26.86
N GLY A 322 -9.99 -20.49 27.29
CA GLY A 322 -9.69 -19.37 26.41
C GLY A 322 -8.76 -19.82 25.29
N SER A 323 -8.98 -19.29 24.08
CA SER A 323 -7.99 -19.30 23.01
C SER A 323 -6.70 -18.60 23.47
N ILE A 324 -5.62 -18.82 22.71
CA ILE A 324 -4.26 -18.45 23.12
C ILE A 324 -4.05 -16.97 23.46
N LEU A 325 -4.87 -16.08 22.88
CA LEU A 325 -4.78 -14.64 23.10
C LEU A 325 -6.02 -14.07 23.80
N THR A 326 -6.79 -14.91 24.50
CA THR A 326 -7.91 -14.46 25.33
C THR A 326 -7.42 -13.49 26.41
N GLY A 327 -8.05 -12.31 26.51
CA GLY A 327 -7.70 -11.27 27.48
C GLY A 327 -6.41 -10.50 27.13
N ASN A 328 -5.95 -10.60 25.88
CA ASN A 328 -4.80 -9.83 25.42
C ASN A 328 -5.21 -8.39 25.08
N TYR A 329 -4.68 -7.44 25.85
CA TYR A 329 -5.01 -6.02 25.68
C TYR A 329 -4.69 -5.48 24.28
N GLY A 330 -3.66 -5.98 23.59
CA GLY A 330 -3.30 -5.51 22.26
C GLY A 330 -4.33 -5.86 21.22
N ILE A 331 -4.89 -7.06 21.31
CA ILE A 331 -5.94 -7.51 20.40
C ILE A 331 -7.26 -6.79 20.70
N ASP A 332 -7.54 -6.54 21.98
CA ASP A 332 -8.72 -5.78 22.37
C ASP A 332 -8.65 -4.34 21.83
N ILE A 333 -7.48 -3.68 21.86
CA ILE A 333 -7.27 -2.35 21.27
C ILE A 333 -7.53 -2.39 19.76
N ILE A 334 -6.91 -3.33 19.03
CA ILE A 334 -7.11 -3.47 17.58
C ILE A 334 -8.60 -3.70 17.26
N SER A 335 -9.24 -4.62 17.98
CA SER A 335 -10.65 -4.93 17.81
C SER A 335 -11.54 -3.71 18.05
N GLN A 336 -11.27 -2.94 19.11
CA GLN A 336 -12.02 -1.73 19.43
C GLN A 336 -11.80 -0.62 18.40
N ASN A 337 -10.58 -0.41 17.94
CA ASN A 337 -10.29 0.62 16.93
C ASN A 337 -10.96 0.29 15.60
N LEU A 338 -10.84 -0.96 15.12
CA LEU A 338 -11.56 -1.43 13.92
C LEU A 338 -13.08 -1.36 14.08
N LYS A 339 -13.60 -1.61 15.29
CA LYS A 339 -15.04 -1.47 15.59
C LYS A 339 -15.48 -0.01 15.51
N ASN A 340 -14.74 0.88 16.17
CA ASN A 340 -15.06 2.31 16.23
C ASN A 340 -15.08 2.93 14.82
N ILE A 341 -14.08 2.62 13.98
CA ILE A 341 -14.02 3.12 12.59
C ILE A 341 -15.28 2.75 11.81
N THR A 342 -15.70 1.48 11.88
CA THR A 342 -16.89 1.02 11.13
C THR A 342 -18.22 1.44 11.73
N ALA A 343 -18.27 1.75 13.03
CA ALA A 343 -19.51 2.03 13.74
C ALA A 343 -19.80 3.53 13.84
N ASN A 344 -18.76 4.37 13.89
CA ASN A 344 -18.89 5.81 14.02
C ASN A 344 -19.09 6.48 12.66
N ILE A 345 -19.54 7.73 12.71
CA ILE A 345 -19.59 8.64 11.57
C ILE A 345 -18.18 8.78 10.93
N GLY A 346 -18.11 9.00 9.62
CA GLY A 346 -16.86 9.30 8.91
C GLY A 346 -16.16 10.54 9.48
N VAL A 347 -14.84 10.53 9.53
CA VAL A 347 -14.09 11.69 10.04
C VAL A 347 -14.30 12.89 9.12
N GLY A 348 -14.73 14.01 9.70
CA GLY A 348 -15.08 15.24 8.97
C GLY A 348 -16.49 15.24 8.33
N PHE A 349 -17.20 14.11 8.35
CA PHE A 349 -18.57 14.01 7.85
C PHE A 349 -19.57 14.57 8.88
N THR A 350 -20.68 15.08 8.37
CA THR A 350 -21.79 15.63 9.15
C THR A 350 -23.09 14.96 8.80
N VAL A 351 -23.93 14.74 9.80
CA VAL A 351 -25.26 14.17 9.56
C VAL A 351 -26.06 15.13 8.69
N TRP A 352 -26.66 14.61 7.62
CA TRP A 352 -27.58 15.34 6.75
C TRP A 352 -28.72 15.98 7.55
N ASP A 353 -28.89 17.29 7.39
CA ASP A 353 -30.06 18.03 7.87
C ASP A 353 -30.97 18.36 6.68
N PRO A 354 -32.15 17.72 6.57
CA PRO A 354 -33.09 17.95 5.48
C PRO A 354 -33.76 19.34 5.54
N ASP A 355 -33.79 20.00 6.69
CA ASP A 355 -34.44 21.30 6.84
C ASP A 355 -33.55 22.44 6.32
N THR A 356 -32.23 22.33 6.48
CA THR A 356 -31.24 23.30 6.00
C THR A 356 -30.56 22.89 4.70
N LEU A 357 -30.85 21.69 4.17
CA LEU A 357 -30.20 21.08 3.00
C LEU A 357 -28.67 21.12 3.13
N SER A 358 -28.18 20.85 4.34
CA SER A 358 -26.76 20.94 4.67
C SER A 358 -26.27 19.67 5.34
N GLY A 359 -25.05 19.28 4.99
CA GLY A 359 -24.38 18.12 5.56
C GLY A 359 -24.13 17.05 4.50
N ASP A 360 -23.77 15.85 4.95
CA ASP A 360 -23.44 14.74 4.08
C ASP A 360 -24.58 13.75 4.05
N LYS A 361 -25.06 13.43 2.84
CA LYS A 361 -26.21 12.56 2.61
C LYS A 361 -26.04 11.20 3.30
N TYR A 362 -24.83 10.63 3.16
CA TYR A 362 -24.38 9.47 3.92
C TYR A 362 -23.15 9.85 4.74
N SER A 363 -23.19 9.54 6.03
CA SER A 363 -22.16 9.88 7.00
C SER A 363 -21.71 8.67 7.82
N ALA A 364 -22.47 7.56 7.82
CA ALA A 364 -22.12 6.33 8.53
C ALA A 364 -22.48 5.07 7.73
N LEU A 365 -21.67 4.00 7.86
CA LEU A 365 -21.88 2.73 7.15
C LEU A 365 -23.24 2.09 7.43
N SER A 366 -23.79 2.33 8.62
CA SER A 366 -25.14 1.85 8.98
C SER A 366 -26.26 2.43 8.10
N GLN A 367 -26.07 3.64 7.55
CA GLN A 367 -27.03 4.25 6.62
C GLN A 367 -27.01 3.56 5.25
N LEU A 368 -25.87 2.93 4.89
CA LEU A 368 -25.71 2.12 3.69
C LEU A 368 -26.16 0.66 3.87
N GLY A 369 -26.79 0.32 5.01
CA GLY A 369 -27.18 -1.05 5.31
C GLY A 369 -26.04 -1.95 5.80
N ILE A 370 -24.85 -1.40 6.09
CA ILE A 370 -23.71 -2.18 6.62
C ILE A 370 -23.71 -2.09 8.14
N MET A 371 -23.98 -3.21 8.81
CA MET A 371 -24.12 -3.27 10.27
C MET A 371 -23.27 -4.39 10.87
N THR A 372 -22.82 -4.21 12.11
CA THR A 372 -22.20 -5.31 12.87
C THR A 372 -23.30 -6.22 13.43
N ASP A 373 -23.21 -7.51 13.14
CA ASP A 373 -24.10 -8.52 13.70
C ASP A 373 -23.90 -8.63 15.22
N ALA A 374 -24.95 -8.32 15.97
CA ALA A 374 -24.99 -8.36 17.42
C ALA A 374 -25.79 -9.56 17.96
N GLU A 375 -26.31 -10.44 17.10
CA GLU A 375 -27.17 -11.54 17.51
C GLU A 375 -26.36 -12.69 18.11
N GLN A 376 -26.53 -12.90 19.42
CA GLN A 376 -25.82 -13.95 20.14
C GLN A 376 -26.21 -15.33 19.61
N GLY A 377 -25.22 -16.08 19.09
CA GLY A 377 -25.44 -17.41 18.51
C GLY A 377 -25.53 -17.43 16.98
N SER A 378 -25.51 -16.25 16.34
CA SER A 378 -25.35 -16.15 14.89
C SER A 378 -23.95 -16.65 14.45
N PRO A 379 -23.84 -17.35 13.29
CA PRO A 379 -22.54 -17.70 12.73
C PRO A 379 -21.69 -16.48 12.35
N THR A 380 -22.31 -15.30 12.18
CA THR A 380 -21.66 -14.03 11.85
C THR A 380 -21.53 -13.07 13.03
N TYR A 381 -21.79 -13.53 14.26
CA TYR A 381 -21.73 -12.67 15.46
C TYR A 381 -20.39 -11.91 15.55
N GLY A 382 -20.46 -10.57 15.61
CA GLY A 382 -19.31 -9.66 15.66
C GLY A 382 -18.72 -9.28 14.30
N LEU A 383 -19.21 -9.86 13.19
CA LEU A 383 -18.84 -9.51 11.82
C LEU A 383 -19.77 -8.45 11.23
N LEU A 384 -19.32 -7.79 10.18
CA LEU A 384 -20.15 -6.89 9.37
C LEU A 384 -21.05 -7.70 8.44
N THR A 385 -22.29 -7.24 8.30
CA THR A 385 -23.32 -7.80 7.43
C THR A 385 -23.85 -6.69 6.53
N ILE A 386 -24.22 -7.03 5.29
CA ILE A 386 -24.71 -6.09 4.29
C ILE A 386 -26.19 -6.37 4.04
N ASP A 387 -27.01 -5.34 4.17
CA ASP A 387 -28.38 -5.30 3.68
C ASP A 387 -28.36 -4.80 2.22
N TYR A 388 -28.30 -5.73 1.26
CA TYR A 388 -28.14 -5.42 -0.17
C TYR A 388 -29.29 -4.57 -0.73
N ASP A 389 -30.52 -4.74 -0.22
CA ASP A 389 -31.66 -3.95 -0.68
C ASP A 389 -31.49 -2.46 -0.30
N LYS A 390 -31.01 -2.19 0.92
CA LYS A 390 -30.72 -0.81 1.36
C LYS A 390 -29.50 -0.22 0.67
N LEU A 391 -28.48 -1.03 0.42
CA LEU A 391 -27.28 -0.58 -0.28
C LEU A 391 -27.62 -0.22 -1.74
N ASP A 392 -28.44 -1.02 -2.41
CA ASP A 392 -28.95 -0.73 -3.75
C ASP A 392 -29.82 0.55 -3.78
N GLU A 393 -30.71 0.73 -2.80
CA GLU A 393 -31.48 1.98 -2.64
C GLU A 393 -30.56 3.19 -2.47
N ALA A 394 -29.51 3.06 -1.65
CA ALA A 394 -28.55 4.15 -1.42
C ALA A 394 -27.74 4.51 -2.67
N LEU A 395 -27.30 3.50 -3.43
CA LEU A 395 -26.57 3.66 -4.69
C LEU A 395 -27.41 4.28 -5.79
N GLN A 396 -28.71 3.96 -5.86
CA GLN A 396 -29.63 4.59 -6.82
C GLN A 396 -29.95 6.05 -6.48
N ASP A 397 -29.94 6.39 -5.20
CA ASP A 397 -30.25 7.75 -4.74
C ASP A 397 -29.06 8.71 -4.84
N ASP A 398 -27.84 8.27 -4.48
CA ASP A 398 -26.60 9.05 -4.71
C ASP A 398 -25.35 8.16 -4.63
N PRO A 399 -24.86 7.63 -5.77
CA PRO A 399 -23.70 6.74 -5.77
C PRO A 399 -22.40 7.48 -5.41
N THR A 400 -22.31 8.79 -5.69
CA THR A 400 -21.14 9.60 -5.35
C THR A 400 -21.03 9.75 -3.83
N ALA A 401 -22.12 10.05 -3.13
CA ALA A 401 -22.10 10.14 -1.66
C ALA A 401 -21.74 8.80 -0.98
N VAL A 402 -22.13 7.67 -1.57
CA VAL A 402 -21.71 6.34 -1.11
C VAL A 402 -20.20 6.15 -1.27
N ALA A 403 -19.67 6.49 -2.45
CA ALA A 403 -18.24 6.41 -2.75
C ALA A 403 -17.42 7.37 -1.86
N GLU A 404 -17.90 8.59 -1.62
CA GLU A 404 -17.25 9.56 -0.74
C GLU A 404 -17.11 9.02 0.69
N LEU A 405 -18.16 8.41 1.24
CA LEU A 405 -18.10 7.85 2.59
C LEU A 405 -17.04 6.75 2.72
N LEU A 406 -16.81 5.97 1.66
CA LEU A 406 -15.87 4.85 1.69
C LEU A 406 -14.44 5.25 1.29
N SER A 407 -14.27 6.06 0.25
CA SER A 407 -13.00 6.22 -0.47
C SER A 407 -12.69 7.67 -0.84
N LEU A 408 -13.20 8.63 -0.08
CA LEU A 408 -12.81 10.03 -0.25
C LEU A 408 -11.39 10.27 0.26
N GLU A 409 -10.51 10.70 -0.65
CA GLU A 409 -9.20 11.24 -0.31
C GLU A 409 -9.36 12.47 0.61
N PRO A 410 -8.41 12.73 1.52
CA PRO A 410 -8.48 13.87 2.44
C PRO A 410 -8.85 15.16 1.71
N THR A 411 -10.07 15.65 1.91
CA THR A 411 -10.63 16.79 1.19
C THR A 411 -11.19 17.80 2.16
N GLY A 412 -10.73 19.05 2.05
CA GLY A 412 -11.17 20.13 2.90
C GLY A 412 -12.48 20.76 2.41
N VAL A 413 -13.43 20.92 3.32
CA VAL A 413 -14.68 21.63 3.09
C VAL A 413 -14.85 22.78 4.08
N SER A 414 -15.34 23.91 3.59
CA SER A 414 -15.73 25.03 4.45
C SER A 414 -17.18 24.88 4.87
N ARG A 415 -17.45 24.90 6.18
CA ARG A 415 -18.81 24.84 6.73
C ARG A 415 -19.41 26.22 6.96
N THR A 416 -18.62 27.28 6.78
CA THR A 416 -19.00 28.67 7.00
C THR A 416 -18.63 29.51 5.78
N THR A 417 -19.49 30.45 5.40
CA THR A 417 -19.36 31.26 4.18
C THR A 417 -18.20 32.25 4.20
N ASP A 418 -17.73 32.63 5.39
CA ASP A 418 -16.64 33.59 5.55
C ASP A 418 -15.27 33.01 5.14
N PHE A 419 -15.17 31.69 4.98
CA PHE A 419 -13.92 30.99 4.68
C PHE A 419 -14.06 30.12 3.43
N THR A 420 -12.98 30.05 2.65
CA THR A 420 -12.82 29.09 1.55
C THR A 420 -11.63 28.21 1.85
N PHE A 421 -11.80 26.90 1.75
CA PHE A 421 -10.70 25.96 1.84
C PHE A 421 -9.89 26.02 0.55
N ASN A 422 -8.58 26.23 0.66
CA ASN A 422 -7.71 26.36 -0.51
C ASN A 422 -6.95 25.07 -0.81
N SER A 423 -6.21 24.56 0.18
CA SER A 423 -5.37 23.38 0.00
C SER A 423 -5.03 22.70 1.33
N LEU A 424 -4.60 21.46 1.25
CA LEU A 424 -3.95 20.70 2.32
C LEU A 424 -2.69 20.03 1.79
N ILE A 425 -1.87 19.53 2.70
CA ILE A 425 -0.74 18.66 2.36
C ILE A 425 -1.12 17.25 2.79
N GLU A 426 -1.29 16.37 1.81
CA GLU A 426 -1.61 14.96 2.02
C GLU A 426 -0.56 14.30 2.92
N GLY A 427 -1.02 13.43 3.83
CA GLY A 427 -0.19 12.75 4.82
C GLY A 427 0.38 13.65 5.94
N THR A 428 0.16 14.97 5.88
CA THR A 428 0.61 15.92 6.91
C THR A 428 -0.58 16.53 7.64
N THR A 429 -1.57 17.01 6.90
CA THR A 429 -2.82 17.53 7.47
C THR A 429 -3.69 16.36 7.90
N MET A 430 -4.07 16.28 9.18
CA MET A 430 -4.93 15.20 9.65
C MET A 430 -6.39 15.45 9.24
N PRO A 431 -7.20 14.39 9.04
CA PRO A 431 -8.64 14.55 8.88
C PRO A 431 -9.32 14.93 10.19
N GLY A 432 -10.37 15.75 10.13
CA GLY A 432 -11.10 16.19 11.32
C GLY A 432 -11.81 17.53 11.17
N ASP A 433 -12.38 18.00 12.28
CA ASP A 433 -13.03 19.30 12.38
C ASP A 433 -12.09 20.34 12.97
N TYR A 434 -12.08 21.53 12.36
CA TYR A 434 -11.19 22.64 12.71
C TYR A 434 -11.98 23.90 12.97
N ASP A 435 -11.82 24.44 14.18
CA ASP A 435 -12.31 25.75 14.58
C ASP A 435 -11.31 26.83 14.14
N ILE A 436 -11.78 27.82 13.39
CA ILE A 436 -10.96 28.90 12.85
C ILE A 436 -11.38 30.20 13.49
N GLU A 437 -10.41 30.97 13.95
CA GLU A 437 -10.63 32.34 14.39
C GLU A 437 -9.65 33.26 13.66
N VAL A 438 -10.18 34.27 12.95
CA VAL A 438 -9.40 35.26 12.22
C VAL A 438 -9.82 36.65 12.63
N VAL A 439 -8.84 37.49 12.97
CA VAL A 439 -9.05 38.91 13.25
C VAL A 439 -8.50 39.73 12.10
N SER A 440 -9.34 40.52 11.44
CA SER A 440 -8.94 41.44 10.37
C SER A 440 -9.18 42.90 10.76
N ASP A 441 -8.26 43.77 10.35
CA ASP A 441 -8.41 45.24 10.45
C ASP A 441 -9.10 45.86 9.22
N GLY A 442 -9.55 45.03 8.28
CA GLY A 442 -10.17 45.45 7.02
C GLY A 442 -9.17 45.71 5.88
N THR A 443 -7.87 45.64 6.14
CA THR A 443 -6.80 45.76 5.12
C THR A 443 -5.93 44.52 5.04
N GLN A 444 -5.77 43.81 6.15
CA GLN A 444 -5.03 42.57 6.25
C GLN A 444 -5.60 41.71 7.40
N ILE A 445 -5.14 40.48 7.48
CA ILE A 445 -5.34 39.64 8.65
C ILE A 445 -4.28 40.03 9.70
N VAL A 446 -4.75 40.36 10.91
CA VAL A 446 -3.91 40.78 12.04
C VAL A 446 -3.44 39.58 12.84
N SER A 447 -4.32 38.60 13.04
CA SER A 447 -4.01 37.34 13.72
C SER A 447 -4.98 36.26 13.26
N ALA A 448 -4.52 35.01 13.27
CA ALA A 448 -5.33 33.85 12.93
C ALA A 448 -4.95 32.65 13.80
N THR A 449 -5.94 31.86 14.19
CA THR A 449 -5.74 30.57 14.85
C THR A 449 -6.55 29.47 14.17
N ILE A 450 -6.02 28.26 14.20
CA ILE A 450 -6.70 27.03 13.76
C ILE A 450 -6.65 26.04 14.93
N ASN A 451 -7.82 25.62 15.43
CA ASN A 451 -7.97 24.85 16.67
C ASN A 451 -7.26 25.48 17.88
N GLY A 452 -7.17 26.82 17.90
CA GLY A 452 -6.50 27.58 18.96
C GLY A 452 -4.97 27.69 18.82
N GLU A 453 -4.37 27.04 17.83
CA GLU A 453 -2.94 27.15 17.50
C GLU A 453 -2.70 28.30 16.50
N GLU A 454 -1.56 28.98 16.62
CA GLU A 454 -1.22 30.13 15.77
C GLU A 454 -1.02 29.71 14.31
N ALA A 455 -1.69 30.42 13.39
CA ALA A 455 -1.56 30.20 11.95
C ALA A 455 -0.70 31.29 11.29
N ALA A 456 0.10 30.90 10.30
CA ALA A 456 0.82 31.86 9.46
C ALA A 456 -0.16 32.62 8.57
N VAL A 457 0.13 33.89 8.31
CA VAL A 457 -0.72 34.77 7.50
C VAL A 457 0.06 35.21 6.26
N SER A 458 -0.54 35.03 5.09
CA SER A 458 -0.04 35.51 3.80
C SER A 458 -1.16 36.21 3.04
N GLY A 459 -1.22 37.54 3.13
CA GLY A 459 -2.31 38.32 2.55
C GLY A 459 -3.65 38.02 3.21
N TRP A 460 -4.55 37.34 2.48
CA TRP A 460 -5.87 36.92 2.95
C TRP A 460 -5.97 35.42 3.20
N GLU A 461 -4.83 34.73 3.16
CA GLU A 461 -4.72 33.29 3.39
C GLU A 461 -4.02 33.04 4.72
N ILE A 462 -4.52 32.03 5.44
CA ILE A 462 -3.94 31.53 6.68
C ILE A 462 -3.44 30.10 6.45
N THR A 463 -2.33 29.73 7.10
CA THR A 463 -1.73 28.40 6.98
C THR A 463 -1.42 27.82 8.36
N GLY A 464 -1.86 26.58 8.61
CA GLY A 464 -1.55 25.88 9.85
C GLY A 464 -0.07 25.53 9.98
N LEU A 465 0.55 25.94 11.10
CA LEU A 465 1.99 25.80 11.35
C LEU A 465 2.35 24.61 12.25
N SER A 466 1.36 24.03 12.94
CA SER A 466 1.57 22.99 13.94
C SER A 466 0.30 22.17 14.14
N GLY A 467 0.46 21.03 14.82
CA GLY A 467 -0.62 20.13 15.17
C GLY A 467 -1.30 19.51 13.95
N ASP A 468 -2.55 19.11 14.14
CA ASP A 468 -3.36 18.38 13.16
C ASP A 468 -3.69 19.23 11.91
N ALA A 469 -3.58 20.56 12.01
CA ALA A 469 -3.82 21.50 10.92
C ALA A 469 -2.58 21.82 10.09
N LEU A 470 -1.43 21.19 10.37
CA LEU A 470 -0.17 21.47 9.69
C LEU A 470 -0.32 21.33 8.17
N GLY A 471 0.07 22.38 7.43
CA GLY A 471 0.01 22.41 5.97
C GLY A 471 -1.35 22.74 5.37
N MET A 472 -2.40 22.92 6.19
CA MET A 472 -3.71 23.37 5.74
C MET A 472 -3.69 24.87 5.40
N ALA A 473 -4.22 25.25 4.23
CA ALA A 473 -4.37 26.62 3.81
C ALA A 473 -5.85 27.01 3.61
N ILE A 474 -6.24 28.14 4.18
CA ILE A 474 -7.62 28.62 4.20
C ILE A 474 -7.63 30.10 3.86
N ARG A 475 -8.56 30.53 3.00
CA ARG A 475 -8.73 31.92 2.63
C ARG A 475 -9.92 32.55 3.36
N LEU A 476 -9.70 33.75 3.90
CA LEU A 476 -10.78 34.60 4.39
C LEU A 476 -11.43 35.33 3.21
N ASN A 477 -12.73 35.12 3.00
CA ASN A 477 -13.51 35.79 1.97
C ASN A 477 -13.95 37.19 2.42
N ASN A 478 -14.23 37.33 3.72
CA ASN A 478 -14.75 38.57 4.29
C ASN A 478 -13.61 39.52 4.67
N THR A 479 -13.40 40.56 3.86
CA THR A 479 -12.32 41.53 4.06
C THR A 479 -12.73 42.72 4.93
N THR A 480 -13.87 42.66 5.62
CA THR A 480 -14.28 43.73 6.52
C THR A 480 -13.53 43.65 7.85
N ALA A 481 -13.45 44.76 8.58
CA ALA A 481 -12.78 44.79 9.87
C ALA A 481 -13.65 44.08 10.93
N GLY A 482 -13.09 43.09 11.60
CA GLY A 482 -13.82 42.28 12.57
C GLY A 482 -13.11 40.98 12.95
N THR A 483 -13.74 40.25 13.87
CA THR A 483 -13.37 38.87 14.23
C THR A 483 -14.34 37.92 13.55
N TYR A 484 -13.81 36.98 12.78
CA TYR A 484 -14.55 35.95 12.08
C TYR A 484 -14.23 34.59 12.70
N ASN A 485 -15.27 33.89 13.10
CA ASN A 485 -15.18 32.52 13.59
C ASN A 485 -15.80 31.60 12.56
N GLY A 486 -15.08 30.55 12.19
CA GLY A 486 -15.47 29.59 11.16
C GLY A 486 -15.25 28.16 11.58
N LYS A 487 -15.86 27.25 10.85
CA LYS A 487 -15.55 25.82 10.92
C LYS A 487 -15.16 25.33 9.54
N VAL A 488 -14.06 24.61 9.47
CA VAL A 488 -13.63 23.85 8.30
C VAL A 488 -13.49 22.40 8.72
N ALA A 489 -13.78 21.47 7.82
CA ALA A 489 -13.58 20.06 8.06
C ALA A 489 -12.70 19.48 6.96
N VAL A 490 -11.79 18.59 7.32
CA VAL A 490 -11.09 17.72 6.39
C VAL A 490 -11.78 16.37 6.46
N LYS A 491 -12.52 16.03 5.41
CA LYS A 491 -13.22 14.75 5.28
C LYS A 491 -12.26 13.68 4.80
N THR A 492 -12.50 12.44 5.22
CA THR A 492 -11.80 11.26 4.69
C THR A 492 -12.72 10.06 4.68
N GLY A 493 -12.57 9.21 3.66
CA GLY A 493 -13.31 7.97 3.51
C GLY A 493 -12.95 6.94 4.58
N LYS A 494 -13.84 5.97 4.81
CA LYS A 494 -13.64 4.88 5.77
C LYS A 494 -12.47 3.96 5.42
N ALA A 495 -12.14 3.79 4.15
CA ALA A 495 -10.96 3.05 3.70
C ALA A 495 -9.68 3.76 4.15
N THR A 496 -9.53 5.05 3.84
CA THR A 496 -8.38 5.86 4.26
C THR A 496 -8.30 6.00 5.79
N GLU A 497 -9.42 6.19 6.48
CA GLU A 497 -9.49 6.18 7.96
C GLU A 497 -8.92 4.86 8.52
N MET A 498 -9.29 3.73 7.91
CA MET A 498 -8.79 2.42 8.31
C MET A 498 -7.33 2.19 7.94
N ILE A 499 -6.87 2.67 6.78
CA ILE A 499 -5.45 2.61 6.35
C ILE A 499 -4.56 3.38 7.34
N ASN A 500 -5.00 4.56 7.78
CA ASN A 500 -4.27 5.38 8.76
C ASN A 500 -4.17 4.65 10.11
N GLU A 501 -5.28 4.07 10.59
CA GLU A 501 -5.26 3.27 11.82
C GLU A 501 -4.37 2.03 11.68
N LEU A 502 -4.48 1.29 10.57
CA LEU A 502 -3.63 0.13 10.32
C LEU A 502 -2.14 0.50 10.25
N THR A 503 -1.82 1.67 9.71
CA THR A 503 -0.44 2.20 9.67
C THR A 503 0.10 2.42 11.09
N GLU A 504 -0.68 3.03 11.97
CA GLU A 504 -0.27 3.24 13.36
C GLU A 504 -0.22 1.93 14.16
N LEU A 505 -1.17 1.01 13.95
CA LEU A 505 -1.19 -0.30 14.58
C LEU A 505 0.02 -1.16 14.21
N THR A 506 0.38 -1.18 12.92
CA THR A 506 1.44 -2.02 12.35
C THR A 506 2.81 -1.35 12.28
N LYS A 507 2.93 -0.11 12.79
CA LYS A 507 4.16 0.68 12.77
C LYS A 507 5.33 -0.11 13.37
N PRO A 508 6.44 -0.25 12.64
CA PRO A 508 7.56 -1.08 13.08
C PRO A 508 8.20 -0.51 14.35
N TYR A 509 8.68 -1.39 15.23
CA TYR A 509 9.33 -0.98 16.46
C TYR A 509 10.74 -0.44 16.19
N ASN A 510 10.95 0.83 16.55
CA ASN A 510 12.24 1.49 16.50
C ASN A 510 12.99 1.29 17.82
N LYS A 511 14.08 0.53 17.78
CA LYS A 511 14.91 0.25 18.97
C LYS A 511 15.67 1.47 19.51
N PHE A 512 15.80 2.55 18.73
CA PHE A 512 16.51 3.75 19.15
C PHE A 512 15.59 4.77 19.82
N THR A 513 14.37 4.92 19.32
CA THR A 513 13.38 5.85 19.89
C THR A 513 12.43 5.17 20.89
N TYR A 514 12.41 3.83 20.94
CA TYR A 514 11.46 3.02 21.71
C TYR A 514 10.00 3.26 21.29
N GLU A 515 9.80 3.76 20.08
CA GLU A 515 8.50 4.02 19.49
C GLU A 515 8.14 2.90 18.51
N GLY A 516 6.86 2.58 18.41
CA GLY A 516 6.32 1.58 17.50
C GLY A 516 4.83 1.42 17.73
N GLY A 517 4.17 0.76 16.79
CA GLY A 517 2.76 0.42 16.92
C GLY A 517 2.54 -0.56 18.08
N PRO A 518 1.34 -0.63 18.66
CA PRO A 518 1.02 -1.50 19.79
C PRO A 518 1.38 -2.97 19.52
N LEU A 519 1.22 -3.46 18.28
CA LEU A 519 1.62 -4.82 17.89
C LEU A 519 3.12 -5.05 18.03
N ALA A 520 3.93 -4.13 17.49
CA ALA A 520 5.38 -4.27 17.46
C ALA A 520 5.99 -4.14 18.87
N VAL A 521 5.41 -3.26 19.71
CA VAL A 521 5.76 -3.12 21.13
C VAL A 521 5.47 -4.41 21.90
N LEU A 522 4.30 -5.02 21.66
CA LEU A 522 3.92 -6.30 22.28
C LEU A 522 4.84 -7.45 21.88
N GLN A 523 5.14 -7.58 20.58
CA GLN A 523 6.08 -8.59 20.09
C GLN A 523 7.47 -8.43 20.73
N ASN A 524 7.95 -7.18 20.88
CA ASN A 524 9.22 -6.92 21.55
C ASN A 524 9.18 -7.35 23.02
N ASN A 525 8.10 -7.03 23.74
CA ASN A 525 7.90 -7.45 25.13
C ASN A 525 7.90 -8.98 25.27
N TYR A 526 7.27 -9.71 24.34
CA TYR A 526 7.27 -11.17 24.38
C TYR A 526 8.65 -11.75 24.09
N GLY A 527 9.41 -11.14 23.17
CA GLY A 527 10.82 -11.45 22.95
C GLY A 527 11.64 -11.35 24.23
N ASP A 528 11.46 -10.29 25.00
CA ASP A 528 12.17 -10.08 26.28
C ASP A 528 11.76 -11.11 27.35
N ILE A 529 10.47 -11.46 27.42
CA ILE A 529 9.98 -12.52 28.33
C ILE A 529 10.60 -13.86 27.95
N MET A 530 10.59 -14.24 26.67
CA MET A 530 11.19 -15.49 26.19
C MET A 530 12.69 -15.54 26.50
N LYS A 531 13.42 -14.44 26.29
CA LYS A 531 14.84 -14.35 26.65
C LYS A 531 15.07 -14.53 28.16
N SER A 532 14.23 -13.94 29.01
CA SER A 532 14.31 -14.15 30.46
C SER A 532 14.03 -15.61 30.86
N ILE A 533 13.16 -16.30 30.13
CA ILE A 533 12.90 -17.73 30.34
C ILE A 533 14.11 -18.56 29.90
N ASP A 534 14.73 -18.25 28.76
CA ASP A 534 15.97 -18.91 28.30
C ASP A 534 17.11 -18.77 29.32
N ASP A 535 17.30 -17.57 29.87
CA ASP A 535 18.31 -17.35 30.93
C ASP A 535 18.03 -18.21 32.18
N LYS A 536 16.75 -18.40 32.53
CA LYS A 536 16.35 -19.27 33.65
C LYS A 536 16.54 -20.75 33.34
N ILE A 537 16.27 -21.18 32.10
CA ILE A 537 16.52 -22.55 31.65
C ILE A 537 18.01 -22.84 31.75
N ALA A 538 18.86 -21.99 31.18
CA ALA A 538 20.32 -22.15 31.23
C ALA A 538 20.86 -22.21 32.67
N PHE A 539 20.30 -21.39 33.57
CA PHE A 539 20.64 -21.45 34.99
C PHE A 539 20.24 -22.78 35.65
N GLU A 540 19.03 -23.26 35.40
CA GLU A 540 18.53 -24.53 35.96
C GLU A 540 19.30 -25.74 35.39
N GLU A 541 19.64 -25.74 34.10
CA GLU A 541 20.50 -26.76 33.49
C GLU A 541 21.87 -26.82 34.17
N THR A 542 22.52 -25.67 34.34
CA THR A 542 23.81 -25.58 35.06
C THR A 542 23.69 -26.08 36.51
N ARG A 543 22.56 -25.80 37.17
CA ARG A 543 22.27 -26.28 38.53
C ARG A 543 22.13 -27.80 38.57
N ILE A 544 21.40 -28.38 37.62
CA ILE A 544 21.17 -29.82 37.51
C ILE A 544 22.48 -30.56 37.20
N GLU A 545 23.30 -30.06 36.29
CA GLU A 545 24.63 -30.63 36.01
C GLU A 545 25.53 -30.65 37.26
N LYS A 546 25.51 -29.55 38.04
CA LYS A 546 26.26 -29.48 39.30
C LYS A 546 25.72 -30.46 40.34
N LEU A 547 24.40 -30.62 40.42
CA LEU A 547 23.75 -31.59 41.31
C LEU A 547 24.15 -33.02 40.91
N GLU A 548 24.03 -33.38 39.64
CA GLU A 548 24.41 -34.69 39.11
C GLU A 548 25.87 -35.01 39.45
N ARG A 549 26.79 -34.09 39.16
CA ARG A 549 28.21 -34.24 39.50
C ARG A 549 28.42 -34.47 41.00
N ASN A 550 27.73 -33.72 41.85
CA ASN A 550 27.82 -33.86 43.31
C ASN A 550 27.26 -35.21 43.79
N LEU A 551 26.14 -35.66 43.23
CA LEU A 551 25.54 -36.96 43.53
C LEU A 551 26.49 -38.09 43.09
N ARG A 552 27.02 -38.05 41.86
CA ARG A 552 28.01 -39.02 41.37
C ARG A 552 29.24 -39.10 42.28
N LEU A 553 29.80 -37.96 42.69
CA LEU A 553 30.92 -37.92 43.65
C LEU A 553 30.55 -38.49 45.03
N LYS A 554 29.35 -38.17 45.54
CA LYS A 554 28.87 -38.66 46.84
C LYS A 554 28.69 -40.18 46.83
N TYR A 555 28.02 -40.71 45.82
CA TYR A 555 27.76 -42.14 45.70
C TYR A 555 29.02 -42.95 45.35
N SER A 556 29.95 -42.40 44.57
CA SER A 556 31.27 -43.02 44.33
C SER A 556 32.09 -43.18 45.63
N ARG A 557 32.09 -42.15 46.49
CA ARG A 557 32.73 -42.22 47.82
C ARG A 557 32.05 -43.24 48.73
N LEU A 558 30.71 -43.29 48.69
CA LEU A 558 29.93 -44.26 49.44
C LEU A 558 30.25 -45.70 48.99
N ASP A 559 30.28 -45.97 47.69
CA ASP A 559 30.63 -47.27 47.12
C ASP A 559 32.05 -47.70 47.54
N THR A 560 33.01 -46.78 47.48
CA THR A 560 34.38 -47.03 47.97
C THR A 560 34.40 -47.41 49.46
N LEU A 561 33.63 -46.71 50.29
CA LEU A 561 33.53 -46.99 51.72
C LEU A 561 32.86 -48.34 51.99
N LEU A 562 31.79 -48.68 51.27
CA LEU A 562 31.14 -49.98 51.35
C LEU A 562 32.08 -51.11 50.93
N GLY A 563 32.83 -50.95 49.84
CA GLY A 563 33.86 -51.90 49.42
C GLY A 563 34.93 -52.12 50.50
N GLN A 564 35.38 -51.06 51.18
CA GLN A 564 36.29 -51.18 52.32
C GLN A 564 35.67 -51.95 53.50
N TYR A 565 34.39 -51.71 53.82
CA TYR A 565 33.70 -52.45 54.88
C TYR A 565 33.49 -53.92 54.52
N GLN A 566 33.17 -54.24 53.27
CA GLN A 566 33.06 -55.62 52.79
C GLN A 566 34.39 -56.35 52.86
N LEU A 567 35.49 -55.70 52.47
CA LEU A 567 36.84 -56.27 52.65
C LEU A 567 37.15 -56.55 54.11
N LYS A 568 36.82 -55.61 55.02
CA LYS A 568 36.98 -55.82 56.47
C LYS A 568 36.09 -56.95 56.99
N GLN A 569 34.86 -57.05 56.52
CA GLN A 569 33.94 -58.12 56.89
C GLN A 569 34.49 -59.47 56.44
N GLY A 570 34.92 -59.61 55.18
CA GLY A 570 35.52 -60.83 54.68
C GLY A 570 36.81 -61.21 55.40
N GLN A 571 37.64 -60.23 55.78
CA GLN A 571 38.81 -60.46 56.65
C GLN A 571 38.41 -60.96 58.05
N LEU A 572 37.34 -60.41 58.62
CA LEU A 572 36.83 -60.81 59.94
C LEU A 572 36.25 -62.23 59.91
N GLU A 573 35.48 -62.55 58.86
CA GLU A 573 34.92 -63.89 58.63
C GLU A 573 36.03 -64.92 58.42
N ALA A 574 37.07 -64.60 57.64
CA ALA A 574 38.24 -65.46 57.46
C ALA A 574 39.03 -65.66 58.77
N ALA A 575 39.16 -64.62 59.60
CA ALA A 575 39.81 -64.72 60.91
C ALA A 575 38.98 -65.56 61.91
N LEU A 576 37.65 -65.45 61.87
CA LEU A 576 36.74 -66.28 62.66
C LEU A 576 36.81 -67.75 62.25
N ALA A 577 36.87 -68.05 60.95
CA ALA A 577 37.01 -69.40 60.43
C ALA A 577 38.36 -70.07 60.75
N GLN A 578 39.39 -69.29 61.14
CA GLN A 578 40.67 -69.83 61.63
C GLN A 578 40.70 -70.10 63.15
N LEU A 579 39.67 -69.67 63.88
CA LEU A 579 39.53 -69.86 65.33
C LEU A 579 38.68 -71.08 65.71
N GLU A 580 37.96 -71.66 64.75
CA GLU A 580 37.37 -73.01 64.82
C GLU A 580 38.34 -74.07 64.29
#